data_AF-I1C7J0-F1
#
_entry.id   AF-I1C7J0-F1
#
_cell.length_a   1.000
_cell.length_b   1.000
_cell.length_c   1.000
_cell.angle_alpha   90.00
_cell.angle_beta   90.00
_cell.angle_gamma   90.00
#
_symmetry.space_group_name_H-M   'P 1'
#
loop_
_entity.id
_entity.type
_entity.pdbx_description
1 polymer ?
#
loop_
_entity_poly.entity_id
_entity_poly.type
_entity_poly.pdbx_seq_one_letter_code
_entity_poly.pdbx_strand_id
1 'polypeptide(L)'
;MYPSRFNRKFNYPYVFLNDEPFSDEFKQSISALTNAEIEFGLVPSQMWSVPHHVNETLMNERLTDYASRNIMYGGSLSYRHMCRFNSGFFYRHPLLEKYDYYWRVEPGVHFYCDLDYDPFRFMKENGKEYGFTITLKEIPETIPTLWEHTLKFAHEKQLNTTLLRFFGSPEGGYNLCHYWSNFEIASLNLWRDPRYQDYFDYLDSTGNFFYERWGDAIVHSLAAGLFLNKSQVHFFEDIGYKHDNFAHCINDGVFGKCMCPEDVGNFDGMWGSCLPDWKNYREQGYQWNFKSNGEQTLEDKIVHDSKFAFM
;
A
#
# COMPACT_ATOMS: atom_id res chain seq x y z
N MET A 1 -19.42 -10.64 -5.82
CA MET A 1 -18.12 -10.95 -6.43
C MET A 1 -17.69 -9.72 -7.23
N TYR A 2 -16.39 -9.35 -7.26
CA TYR A 2 -15.91 -8.17 -8.00
C TYR A 2 -16.48 -8.00 -9.43
N PRO A 3 -16.54 -9.07 -10.27
CA PRO A 3 -17.06 -8.95 -11.62
C PRO A 3 -18.54 -8.52 -11.67
N SER A 4 -19.37 -8.95 -10.70
CA SER A 4 -20.81 -8.69 -10.73
C SER A 4 -21.19 -7.26 -10.37
N ARG A 5 -20.36 -6.57 -9.57
CA ARG A 5 -20.67 -5.24 -8.99
C ARG A 5 -20.13 -4.07 -9.82
N PHE A 6 -19.04 -4.29 -10.56
CA PHE A 6 -18.38 -3.27 -11.39
C PHE A 6 -18.07 -3.80 -12.78
N ASN A 7 -17.16 -4.79 -12.87
CA ASN A 7 -16.46 -5.03 -14.13
C ASN A 7 -17.32 -5.68 -15.24
N ARG A 8 -18.48 -6.24 -14.91
CA ARG A 8 -19.47 -6.68 -15.93
C ARG A 8 -19.99 -5.51 -16.79
N LYS A 9 -20.00 -4.28 -16.26
CA LYS A 9 -20.47 -3.08 -16.98
C LYS A 9 -19.38 -2.43 -17.84
N PHE A 10 -18.12 -2.46 -17.36
CA PHE A 10 -17.01 -1.71 -17.97
C PHE A 10 -15.99 -2.59 -18.70
N ASN A 11 -15.93 -3.88 -18.38
CA ASN A 11 -15.16 -4.92 -19.08
C ASN A 11 -13.64 -4.60 -19.22
N TYR A 12 -13.04 -4.06 -18.17
CA TYR A 12 -11.59 -3.88 -18.06
C TYR A 12 -10.86 -5.23 -17.99
N PRO A 13 -9.65 -5.35 -18.57
CA PRO A 13 -8.88 -6.58 -18.57
C PRO A 13 -8.40 -6.97 -17.16
N TYR A 14 -8.11 -8.26 -16.97
CA TYR A 14 -7.46 -8.79 -15.78
C TYR A 14 -6.03 -9.24 -16.10
N VAL A 15 -5.08 -8.87 -15.25
CA VAL A 15 -3.72 -9.40 -15.29
C VAL A 15 -3.48 -10.20 -14.02
N PHE A 16 -3.21 -11.49 -14.17
CA PHE A 16 -2.84 -12.39 -13.08
C PHE A 16 -1.33 -12.62 -13.15
N LEU A 17 -0.63 -12.33 -12.06
CA LEU A 17 0.80 -12.58 -11.92
C LEU A 17 1.03 -13.62 -10.83
N ASN A 18 1.98 -14.53 -11.05
CA ASN A 18 2.37 -15.54 -10.06
C ASN A 18 3.86 -15.82 -10.16
N ASP A 19 4.49 -16.19 -9.05
CA ASP A 19 5.90 -16.61 -9.01
C ASP A 19 6.13 -18.02 -9.59
N GLU A 20 5.05 -18.80 -9.72
CA GLU A 20 5.04 -20.09 -10.41
C GLU A 20 4.12 -20.07 -11.65
N PRO A 21 4.34 -20.96 -12.63
CA PRO A 21 3.45 -21.07 -13.79
C PRO A 21 2.01 -21.44 -13.36
N PHE A 22 1.02 -20.65 -13.79
CA PHE A 22 -0.38 -21.01 -13.60
C PHE A 22 -0.72 -22.32 -14.33
N SER A 23 -1.46 -23.20 -13.65
CA SER A 23 -1.98 -24.44 -14.25
C SER A 23 -3.04 -24.14 -15.31
N ASP A 24 -3.22 -25.06 -16.25
CA ASP A 24 -4.26 -24.93 -17.29
C ASP A 24 -5.67 -24.95 -16.68
N GLU A 25 -5.88 -25.73 -15.62
CA GLU A 25 -7.14 -25.76 -14.88
C GLU A 25 -7.47 -24.38 -14.28
N PHE A 26 -6.49 -23.70 -13.69
CA PHE A 26 -6.69 -22.35 -13.16
C PHE A 26 -7.05 -21.37 -14.27
N LYS A 27 -6.27 -21.37 -15.36
CA LYS A 27 -6.51 -20.47 -16.51
C LYS A 27 -7.90 -20.67 -17.10
N GLN A 28 -8.31 -21.92 -17.31
CA GLN A 28 -9.64 -22.27 -17.83
C GLN A 28 -10.76 -21.85 -16.88
N SER A 29 -10.60 -22.12 -15.59
CA SER A 29 -11.62 -21.81 -14.57
C SER A 29 -11.85 -20.31 -14.46
N ILE A 30 -10.79 -19.50 -14.40
CA ILE A 30 -10.91 -18.04 -14.32
C ILE A 30 -11.45 -17.45 -15.63
N SER A 31 -11.01 -17.96 -16.77
CA SER A 31 -11.49 -17.49 -18.08
C SER A 31 -12.99 -17.74 -18.30
N ALA A 32 -13.57 -18.76 -17.64
CA ALA A 32 -15.00 -19.04 -17.72
C ALA A 32 -15.88 -18.08 -16.88
N LEU A 33 -15.29 -17.28 -15.98
CA LEU A 33 -16.03 -16.43 -15.03
C LEU A 33 -16.28 -15.01 -15.55
N THR A 34 -15.66 -14.61 -16.66
CA THR A 34 -15.74 -13.24 -17.19
C THR A 34 -15.55 -13.21 -18.70
N ASN A 35 -16.13 -12.20 -19.35
CA ASN A 35 -15.90 -11.93 -20.78
C ASN A 35 -14.79 -10.90 -21.02
N ALA A 36 -14.20 -10.36 -19.95
CA ALA A 36 -13.05 -9.46 -20.05
C ALA A 36 -11.81 -10.21 -20.55
N GLU A 37 -10.91 -9.50 -21.23
CA GLU A 37 -9.59 -10.04 -21.58
C GLU A 37 -8.82 -10.43 -20.31
N ILE A 38 -8.10 -11.55 -20.36
CA ILE A 38 -7.30 -12.05 -19.24
C ILE A 38 -5.89 -12.37 -19.73
N GLU A 39 -4.90 -11.85 -19.02
CA GLU A 39 -3.50 -12.13 -19.25
C GLU A 39 -2.91 -12.82 -18.01
N PHE A 40 -2.16 -13.90 -18.23
CA PHE A 40 -1.45 -14.64 -17.18
C PHE A 40 0.06 -14.46 -17.36
N GLY A 41 0.73 -13.91 -16.35
CA GLY A 41 2.17 -13.65 -16.36
C GLY A 41 2.91 -14.43 -15.28
N LEU A 42 4.07 -14.99 -15.65
CA LEU A 42 5.04 -15.52 -14.70
C LEU A 42 5.96 -14.39 -14.25
N VAL A 43 6.08 -14.19 -12.94
CA VAL A 43 7.00 -13.20 -12.38
C VAL A 43 8.45 -13.65 -12.64
N PRO A 44 9.29 -12.82 -13.29
CA PRO A 44 10.70 -13.13 -13.47
C PRO A 44 11.40 -13.37 -12.15
N SER A 45 12.29 -14.37 -12.08
CA SER A 45 12.99 -14.71 -10.84
C SER A 45 13.80 -13.55 -10.26
N GLN A 46 14.31 -12.62 -11.10
CA GLN A 46 15.01 -11.43 -10.60
C GLN A 46 14.11 -10.48 -9.79
N MET A 47 12.79 -10.52 -10.03
CA MET A 47 11.80 -9.75 -9.27
C MET A 47 11.31 -10.51 -8.01
N TRP A 48 11.54 -11.83 -7.93
CA TRP A 48 11.12 -12.71 -6.84
C TRP A 48 12.30 -13.54 -6.30
N SER A 49 13.35 -12.86 -5.86
CA SER A 49 14.55 -13.47 -5.29
C SER A 49 15.14 -12.62 -4.17
N VAL A 50 15.99 -13.23 -3.35
CA VAL A 50 16.75 -12.53 -2.31
C VAL A 50 17.93 -11.82 -3.00
N PRO A 51 18.06 -10.49 -2.86
CA PRO A 51 19.18 -9.76 -3.45
C PRO A 51 20.54 -10.21 -2.89
N HIS A 52 21.57 -10.17 -3.72
CA HIS A 52 22.92 -10.64 -3.36
C HIS A 52 23.56 -9.90 -2.16
N HIS A 53 23.13 -8.65 -1.87
CA HIS A 53 23.64 -7.87 -0.73
C HIS A 53 23.00 -8.28 0.60
N VAL A 54 21.94 -9.09 0.58
CA VAL A 54 21.30 -9.63 1.79
C VAL A 54 22.11 -10.80 2.32
N ASN A 55 22.53 -10.71 3.58
CA ASN A 55 23.20 -11.78 4.30
C ASN A 55 22.18 -12.87 4.65
N GLU A 56 22.26 -14.02 3.98
CA GLU A 56 21.34 -15.14 4.16
C GLU A 56 21.32 -15.69 5.59
N THR A 57 22.46 -15.75 6.28
CA THR A 57 22.53 -16.20 7.67
C THR A 57 21.72 -15.28 8.57
N LEU A 58 21.95 -13.97 8.48
CA LEU A 58 21.20 -12.98 9.25
C LEU A 58 19.71 -12.99 8.91
N MET A 59 19.35 -13.11 7.62
CA MET A 59 17.96 -13.24 7.18
C MET A 59 17.27 -14.44 7.85
N ASN A 60 17.91 -15.61 7.86
CA ASN A 60 17.38 -16.83 8.45
C ASN A 60 17.24 -16.72 9.99
N GLU A 61 18.19 -16.07 10.65
CA GLU A 61 18.08 -15.74 12.08
C GLU A 61 16.87 -14.83 12.35
N ARG A 62 16.64 -13.81 11.51
CA ARG A 62 15.50 -12.89 11.63
C ARG A 62 14.16 -13.56 11.32
N LEU A 63 14.09 -14.46 10.34
CA LEU A 63 12.90 -15.29 10.09
C LEU A 63 12.53 -16.10 11.35
N THR A 64 13.54 -16.72 11.97
CA THR A 64 13.35 -17.53 13.18
C THR A 64 12.91 -16.69 14.38
N ASP A 65 13.54 -15.53 14.59
CA ASP A 65 13.16 -14.58 15.65
C ASP A 65 11.71 -14.12 15.49
N TYR A 66 11.32 -13.63 14.32
CA TYR A 66 9.97 -13.12 14.07
C TYR A 66 8.90 -14.22 14.22
N ALA A 67 9.21 -15.45 13.79
CA ALA A 67 8.35 -16.61 14.03
C ALA A 67 8.20 -16.91 15.52
N SER A 68 9.29 -16.87 16.29
CA SER A 68 9.27 -17.17 17.73
C SER A 68 8.47 -16.14 18.55
N ARG A 69 8.38 -14.90 18.06
CA ARG A 69 7.57 -13.83 18.64
C ARG A 69 6.09 -13.88 18.22
N ASN A 70 5.67 -14.90 17.47
CA ASN A 70 4.31 -15.05 16.93
C ASN A 70 3.83 -13.84 16.10
N ILE A 71 4.75 -13.16 15.41
CA ILE A 71 4.40 -12.09 14.48
C ILE A 71 3.74 -12.73 13.25
N MET A 72 2.61 -12.19 12.80
CA MET A 72 1.91 -12.67 11.62
C MET A 72 2.85 -12.72 10.40
N TYR A 73 2.91 -13.86 9.71
CA TYR A 73 3.86 -14.12 8.62
C TYR A 73 5.35 -13.91 8.98
N GLY A 74 5.69 -13.84 10.27
CA GLY A 74 7.01 -13.49 10.76
C GLY A 74 8.12 -14.37 10.20
N GLY A 75 7.89 -15.68 10.11
CA GLY A 75 8.83 -16.65 9.54
C GLY A 75 8.63 -16.95 8.05
N SER A 76 7.81 -16.21 7.32
CA SER A 76 7.49 -16.50 5.93
C SER A 76 8.41 -15.75 4.96
N LEU A 77 9.33 -16.46 4.32
CA LEU A 77 10.18 -15.89 3.27
C LEU A 77 9.39 -15.49 2.02
N SER A 78 8.41 -16.32 1.60
CA SER A 78 7.54 -15.99 0.47
C SER A 78 6.71 -14.73 0.71
N TYR A 79 6.26 -14.49 1.95
CA TYR A 79 5.58 -13.23 2.29
C TYR A 79 6.50 -12.01 2.16
N ARG A 80 7.78 -12.14 2.53
CA ARG A 80 8.78 -11.07 2.34
C ARG A 80 9.06 -10.81 0.86
N HIS A 81 9.13 -11.86 0.04
CA HIS A 81 9.19 -11.71 -1.42
C HIS A 81 7.95 -10.99 -1.96
N MET A 82 6.76 -11.37 -1.53
CA MET A 82 5.51 -10.73 -1.92
C MET A 82 5.50 -9.24 -1.58
N CYS A 83 5.86 -8.87 -0.35
CA CYS A 83 5.90 -7.46 0.05
C CYS A 83 6.94 -6.67 -0.77
N ARG A 84 8.13 -7.23 -1.00
CA ARG A 84 9.13 -6.60 -1.87
C ARG A 84 8.65 -6.47 -3.32
N PHE A 85 8.01 -7.51 -3.86
CA PHE A 85 7.47 -7.54 -5.22
C PHE A 85 6.40 -6.47 -5.43
N ASN A 86 5.44 -6.39 -4.51
CA ASN A 86 4.39 -5.38 -4.56
C ASN A 86 4.93 -3.96 -4.31
N SER A 87 5.99 -3.81 -3.50
CA SER A 87 6.64 -2.51 -3.31
C SER A 87 7.40 -2.05 -4.56
N GLY A 88 8.13 -2.94 -5.23
CA GLY A 88 9.17 -2.52 -6.19
C GLY A 88 9.00 -2.98 -7.63
N PHE A 89 8.19 -3.99 -7.91
CA PHE A 89 8.33 -4.75 -9.15
C PHE A 89 7.05 -5.00 -9.93
N PHE A 90 5.89 -5.15 -9.31
CA PHE A 90 4.66 -5.53 -10.04
C PHE A 90 4.37 -4.59 -11.23
N TYR A 91 4.54 -3.28 -11.02
CA TYR A 91 4.32 -2.22 -12.02
C TYR A 91 5.38 -2.19 -13.15
N ARG A 92 6.48 -2.93 -12.98
CA ARG A 92 7.55 -3.14 -13.96
C ARG A 92 7.35 -4.42 -14.78
N HIS A 93 6.35 -5.25 -14.46
CA HIS A 93 6.08 -6.45 -15.23
C HIS A 93 5.64 -6.09 -16.67
N PRO A 94 6.12 -6.76 -17.73
CA PRO A 94 5.83 -6.39 -19.12
C PRO A 94 4.34 -6.27 -19.45
N LEU A 95 3.51 -7.14 -18.85
CA LEU A 95 2.05 -7.10 -19.04
C LEU A 95 1.41 -5.79 -18.53
N LEU A 96 2.05 -5.07 -17.62
CA LEU A 96 1.53 -3.80 -17.10
C LEU A 96 2.03 -2.56 -17.87
N GLU A 97 3.03 -2.69 -18.75
CA GLU A 97 3.62 -1.55 -19.47
C GLU A 97 2.59 -0.72 -20.25
N LYS A 98 1.56 -1.38 -20.79
CA LYS A 98 0.51 -0.76 -21.62
C LYS A 98 -0.60 -0.05 -20.84
N TYR A 99 -0.58 -0.11 -19.50
CA TYR A 99 -1.63 0.47 -18.65
C TYR A 99 -1.13 1.71 -17.89
N ASP A 100 -2.05 2.66 -17.68
CA ASP A 100 -1.84 3.87 -16.87
C ASP A 100 -2.29 3.68 -15.41
N TYR A 101 -3.31 2.86 -15.17
CA TYR A 101 -3.92 2.62 -13.86
C TYR A 101 -4.08 1.11 -13.63
N TYR A 102 -4.09 0.71 -12.36
CA TYR A 102 -4.43 -0.66 -11.94
C TYR A 102 -5.42 -0.62 -10.78
N TRP A 103 -6.20 -1.70 -10.65
CA TRP A 103 -6.98 -2.00 -9.46
C TRP A 103 -6.47 -3.32 -8.89
N ARG A 104 -5.84 -3.28 -7.71
CA ARG A 104 -5.40 -4.49 -7.00
C ARG A 104 -6.60 -5.23 -6.41
N VAL A 105 -6.68 -6.52 -6.70
CA VAL A 105 -7.73 -7.42 -6.21
C VAL A 105 -7.06 -8.68 -5.67
N GLU A 106 -7.19 -8.90 -4.35
CA GLU A 106 -6.67 -10.09 -3.67
C GLU A 106 -7.73 -11.21 -3.61
N PRO A 107 -7.33 -12.48 -3.42
CA PRO A 107 -8.25 -13.55 -3.03
C PRO A 107 -8.98 -13.25 -1.71
N GLY A 108 -10.17 -13.81 -1.51
CA GLY A 108 -10.93 -13.67 -0.25
C GLY A 108 -11.63 -12.31 -0.05
N VAL A 109 -11.53 -11.38 -1.01
CA VAL A 109 -12.18 -10.07 -0.94
C VAL A 109 -13.67 -10.12 -1.26
N HIS A 110 -14.41 -9.18 -0.68
CA HIS A 110 -15.84 -9.01 -0.93
C HIS A 110 -16.14 -7.55 -1.30
N PHE A 111 -16.94 -7.38 -2.36
CA PHE A 111 -17.45 -6.09 -2.82
C PHE A 111 -18.96 -6.03 -2.57
N TYR A 112 -19.38 -5.00 -1.85
CA TYR A 112 -20.72 -4.92 -1.26
C TYR A 112 -21.64 -3.91 -1.93
N CYS A 113 -21.09 -3.00 -2.75
CA CYS A 113 -21.85 -1.96 -3.44
C CYS A 113 -21.78 -2.14 -4.96
N ASP A 114 -22.89 -1.85 -5.65
CA ASP A 114 -22.86 -1.70 -7.12
C ASP A 114 -22.23 -0.35 -7.51
N LEU A 115 -21.30 -0.37 -8.45
CA LEU A 115 -20.70 0.84 -9.02
C LEU A 115 -21.32 1.13 -10.39
N ASP A 116 -21.84 2.34 -10.56
CA ASP A 116 -22.49 2.83 -11.79
C ASP A 116 -21.64 3.85 -12.56
N TYR A 117 -20.42 4.08 -12.10
CA TYR A 117 -19.43 4.92 -12.78
C TYR A 117 -18.12 4.13 -12.92
N ASP A 118 -17.23 4.69 -13.72
CA ASP A 118 -15.91 4.15 -14.00
C ASP A 118 -14.87 4.77 -13.05
N PRO A 119 -14.34 4.02 -12.06
CA PRO A 119 -13.37 4.54 -11.11
C PRO A 119 -12.04 4.92 -11.76
N PHE A 120 -11.60 4.22 -12.80
CA PHE A 120 -10.36 4.56 -13.50
C PHE A 120 -10.49 5.91 -14.21
N ARG A 121 -11.62 6.10 -14.90
CA ARG A 121 -11.94 7.38 -15.53
C ARG A 121 -12.07 8.50 -14.50
N PHE A 122 -12.77 8.26 -13.39
CA PHE A 122 -12.88 9.22 -12.29
C PHE A 122 -11.50 9.64 -11.77
N MET A 123 -10.61 8.68 -11.50
CA MET A 123 -9.26 8.96 -11.01
C MET A 123 -8.49 9.83 -12.02
N LYS A 124 -8.49 9.45 -13.30
CA LYS A 124 -7.81 10.17 -14.37
C LYS A 124 -8.35 11.59 -14.59
N GLU A 125 -9.67 11.76 -14.65
CA GLU A 125 -10.31 13.07 -14.91
C GLU A 125 -10.19 14.03 -13.72
N ASN A 126 -10.01 13.52 -12.50
CA ASN A 126 -9.92 14.32 -11.28
C ASN A 126 -8.49 14.42 -10.71
N GLY A 127 -7.48 14.03 -11.48
CA GLY A 127 -6.07 14.12 -11.09
C GLY A 127 -5.73 13.34 -9.82
N LYS A 128 -6.34 12.16 -9.65
CA LYS A 128 -6.09 11.27 -8.51
C LYS A 128 -5.05 10.23 -8.90
N GLU A 129 -4.06 10.05 -8.05
CA GLU A 129 -2.94 9.13 -8.27
C GLU A 129 -3.05 7.86 -7.42
N TYR A 130 -3.68 7.94 -6.24
CA TYR A 130 -3.82 6.81 -5.32
C TYR A 130 -5.21 6.78 -4.68
N GLY A 131 -5.83 5.61 -4.62
CA GLY A 131 -7.19 5.44 -4.13
C GLY A 131 -7.34 4.21 -3.24
N PHE A 132 -8.01 4.38 -2.09
CA PHE A 132 -8.14 3.34 -1.06
C PHE A 132 -9.56 3.26 -0.47
N THR A 133 -9.86 2.16 0.21
CA THR A 133 -11.11 1.95 0.97
C THR A 133 -10.89 1.78 2.47
N ILE A 134 -9.75 1.21 2.90
CA ILE A 134 -9.46 0.96 4.32
C ILE A 134 -8.11 1.58 4.68
N THR A 135 -8.04 2.15 5.88
CA THR A 135 -6.78 2.54 6.53
C THR A 135 -6.72 1.93 7.92
N LEU A 136 -5.54 1.47 8.33
CA LEU A 136 -5.31 0.88 9.64
C LEU A 136 -3.91 1.20 10.18
N LYS A 137 -3.69 0.88 11.45
CA LYS A 137 -2.37 0.90 12.10
C LYS A 137 -1.63 -0.41 11.87
N GLU A 138 -0.37 -0.32 11.47
CA GLU A 138 0.52 -1.48 11.35
C GLU A 138 1.02 -1.96 12.73
N ILE A 139 1.44 -3.22 12.79
CA ILE A 139 2.14 -3.85 13.90
C ILE A 139 3.55 -3.25 14.00
N PRO A 140 3.89 -2.47 15.06
CA PRO A 140 5.17 -1.77 15.15
C PRO A 140 6.40 -2.67 14.94
N GLU A 141 6.33 -3.91 15.42
CA GLU A 141 7.42 -4.89 15.37
C GLU A 141 7.80 -5.32 13.96
N THR A 142 6.99 -5.03 12.94
CA THR A 142 7.24 -5.41 11.54
C THR A 142 8.09 -4.39 10.79
N ILE A 143 8.13 -3.16 11.31
CA ILE A 143 8.71 -1.97 10.66
C ILE A 143 9.50 -1.07 11.64
N PRO A 144 10.30 -1.60 12.58
CA PRO A 144 10.96 -0.79 13.60
C PRO A 144 11.86 0.32 13.05
N THR A 145 12.40 0.18 11.84
CA THR A 145 13.31 1.18 11.24
C THR A 145 12.76 1.88 10.00
N LEU A 146 11.62 1.46 9.46
CA LEU A 146 11.11 1.96 8.16
C LEU A 146 10.90 3.48 8.17
N TRP A 147 10.26 4.02 9.21
CA TRP A 147 10.00 5.45 9.33
C TRP A 147 11.28 6.29 9.42
N GLU A 148 12.27 5.82 10.18
CA GLU A 148 13.57 6.48 10.29
C GLU A 148 14.26 6.55 8.91
N HIS A 149 14.22 5.45 8.14
CA HIS A 149 14.71 5.39 6.76
C HIS A 149 13.94 6.32 5.82
N THR A 150 12.62 6.39 5.91
CA THR A 150 11.79 7.31 5.11
C THR A 150 12.16 8.77 5.35
N LEU A 151 12.32 9.17 6.62
CA LEU A 151 12.70 10.54 6.95
C LEU A 151 14.14 10.86 6.54
N LYS A 152 15.06 9.91 6.68
CA LYS A 152 16.44 10.04 6.19
C LYS A 152 16.45 10.31 4.69
N PHE A 153 15.71 9.51 3.91
CA PHE A 153 15.59 9.70 2.46
C PHE A 153 15.01 11.09 2.12
N ALA A 154 13.93 11.49 2.80
CA ALA A 154 13.29 12.79 2.58
C ALA A 154 14.25 13.95 2.84
N HIS A 155 15.04 13.88 3.92
CA HIS A 155 16.05 14.88 4.26
C HIS A 155 17.19 14.91 3.23
N GLU A 156 17.78 13.76 2.89
CA GLU A 156 18.88 13.67 1.91
C GLU A 156 18.48 14.19 0.53
N LYS A 157 17.24 13.91 0.10
CA LYS A 157 16.69 14.39 -1.18
C LYS A 157 16.07 15.80 -1.09
N GLN A 158 16.11 16.43 0.09
CA GLN A 158 15.54 17.76 0.36
C GLN A 158 14.07 17.87 -0.10
N LEU A 159 13.26 16.84 0.17
CA LEU A 159 11.88 16.80 -0.26
C LEU A 159 11.03 17.77 0.56
N ASN A 160 10.20 18.54 -0.14
CA ASN A 160 9.13 19.30 0.48
C ASN A 160 7.84 18.47 0.42
N THR A 161 7.33 18.06 1.58
CA THR A 161 6.19 17.16 1.68
C THR A 161 5.07 17.81 2.50
N THR A 162 3.86 17.75 1.95
CA THR A 162 2.62 18.22 2.59
C THR A 162 1.83 17.06 3.16
N LEU A 163 1.93 15.86 2.58
CA LEU A 163 1.14 14.71 3.00
C LEU A 163 1.85 13.80 4.01
N LEU A 164 3.18 13.68 3.97
CA LEU A 164 3.95 12.79 4.84
C LEU A 164 3.63 12.98 6.34
N ARG A 165 3.29 14.20 6.74
CA ARG A 165 2.90 14.53 8.12
C ARG A 165 1.68 13.78 8.61
N PHE A 166 0.76 13.39 7.74
CA PHE A 166 -0.36 12.52 8.11
C PHE A 166 0.11 11.24 8.81
N PHE A 167 1.33 10.77 8.51
CA PHE A 167 1.93 9.58 9.08
C PHE A 167 2.76 9.84 10.34
N GLY A 168 3.07 11.09 10.69
CA GLY A 168 3.83 11.42 11.90
C GLY A 168 2.97 11.41 13.17
N SER A 169 3.54 11.01 14.30
CA SER A 169 2.92 11.20 15.63
C SER A 169 3.23 12.61 16.18
N PRO A 170 2.29 13.27 16.88
CA PRO A 170 2.57 14.51 17.60
C PRO A 170 3.72 14.41 18.63
N GLU A 171 3.93 13.21 19.17
CA GLU A 171 4.98 12.89 20.16
C GLU A 171 6.33 12.56 19.51
N GLY A 172 6.39 12.53 18.17
CA GLY A 172 7.53 12.04 17.41
C GLY A 172 7.39 10.58 16.95
N GLY A 173 8.06 10.24 15.85
CA GLY A 173 7.99 8.91 15.25
C GLY A 173 6.76 8.70 14.34
N TYR A 174 6.54 7.43 13.97
CA TYR A 174 5.46 7.01 13.08
C TYR A 174 4.18 6.76 13.89
N ASN A 175 3.04 7.26 13.42
CA ASN A 175 1.72 6.97 14.01
C ASN A 175 1.14 5.61 13.57
N LEU A 176 1.89 4.85 12.77
CA LEU A 176 1.60 3.51 12.26
C LEU A 176 0.51 3.45 11.18
N CYS A 177 -0.10 4.58 10.82
CA CYS A 177 -1.20 4.61 9.85
C CYS A 177 -0.73 4.32 8.44
N HIS A 178 -1.49 3.51 7.69
CA HIS A 178 -1.27 3.27 6.28
C HIS A 178 -2.60 2.99 5.55
N TYR A 179 -2.61 3.18 4.24
CA TYR A 179 -3.66 2.70 3.35
C TYR A 179 -3.48 1.19 3.14
N TRP A 180 -4.56 0.42 3.23
CA TRP A 180 -4.46 -1.03 3.17
C TRP A 180 -4.39 -1.53 1.73
N SER A 181 -3.22 -2.01 1.33
CA SER A 181 -2.88 -2.24 -0.08
C SER A 181 -3.57 -3.44 -0.74
N ASN A 182 -4.32 -4.29 -0.04
CA ASN A 182 -5.13 -5.30 -0.74
C ASN A 182 -6.24 -4.70 -1.62
N PHE A 183 -6.60 -3.44 -1.36
CA PHE A 183 -7.39 -2.61 -2.25
C PHE A 183 -6.58 -1.37 -2.60
N GLU A 184 -6.27 -1.20 -3.88
CA GLU A 184 -5.66 0.02 -4.40
C GLU A 184 -6.19 0.25 -5.81
N ILE A 185 -6.74 1.42 -6.07
CA ILE A 185 -6.90 1.93 -7.44
C ILE A 185 -5.90 3.05 -7.58
N ALA A 186 -4.83 2.83 -8.34
CA ALA A 186 -3.74 3.80 -8.41
C ALA A 186 -3.16 3.91 -9.81
N SER A 187 -2.58 5.06 -10.07
CA SER A 187 -1.81 5.39 -11.26
C SER A 187 -0.48 4.65 -11.20
N LEU A 188 -0.17 3.88 -12.24
CA LEU A 188 1.13 3.23 -12.39
C LEU A 188 2.26 4.25 -12.56
N ASN A 189 1.94 5.50 -12.96
CA ASN A 189 2.93 6.56 -13.08
C ASN A 189 3.50 6.99 -11.72
N LEU A 190 2.75 6.83 -10.62
CA LEU A 190 3.26 7.05 -9.27
C LEU A 190 4.47 6.14 -8.98
N TRP A 191 4.37 4.87 -9.37
CA TRP A 191 5.42 3.87 -9.11
C TRP A 191 6.54 3.89 -10.15
N ARG A 192 6.24 4.36 -11.37
CA ARG A 192 7.23 4.56 -12.44
C ARG A 192 7.99 5.87 -12.29
N ASP A 193 7.54 6.78 -11.42
CA ASP A 193 8.25 8.02 -11.14
C ASP A 193 9.69 7.71 -10.66
N PRO A 194 10.73 8.32 -11.27
CA PRO A 194 12.11 8.13 -10.83
C PRO A 194 12.33 8.40 -9.34
N ARG A 195 11.56 9.32 -8.73
CA ARG A 195 11.63 9.62 -7.30
C ARG A 195 11.15 8.45 -6.44
N TYR A 196 10.10 7.75 -6.87
CA TYR A 196 9.66 6.53 -6.20
C TYR A 196 10.66 5.40 -6.39
N GLN A 197 11.22 5.25 -7.60
CA GLN A 197 12.23 4.23 -7.86
C GLN A 197 13.49 4.45 -7.00
N ASP A 198 13.98 5.69 -6.88
CA ASP A 198 15.07 6.06 -5.98
C ASP A 198 14.75 5.70 -4.52
N TYR A 199 13.51 5.92 -4.07
CA TYR A 199 13.07 5.60 -2.72
C TYR A 199 13.02 4.10 -2.48
N PHE A 200 12.41 3.34 -3.40
CA PHE A 200 12.36 1.88 -3.33
C PHE A 200 13.77 1.28 -3.36
N ASP A 201 14.64 1.72 -4.27
CA ASP A 201 16.00 1.21 -4.40
C ASP A 201 16.82 1.50 -3.13
N TYR A 202 16.62 2.66 -2.50
CA TYR A 202 17.19 2.96 -1.19
C TYR A 202 16.69 1.99 -0.11
N LEU A 203 15.37 1.81 0.01
CA LEU A 203 14.79 0.86 0.98
C LEU A 203 15.28 -0.57 0.72
N ASP A 204 15.34 -1.01 -0.52
CA ASP A 204 15.80 -2.34 -0.91
C ASP A 204 17.29 -2.56 -0.56
N SER A 205 18.12 -1.51 -0.71
CA SER A 205 19.55 -1.56 -0.36
C SER A 205 19.80 -1.83 1.13
N THR A 206 18.85 -1.52 2.01
CA THR A 206 18.96 -1.81 3.45
C THR A 206 18.87 -3.31 3.76
N GLY A 207 18.23 -4.10 2.88
CA GLY A 207 17.89 -5.50 3.11
C GLY A 207 16.73 -5.71 4.09
N ASN A 208 16.08 -4.66 4.59
CA ASN A 208 15.08 -4.78 5.66
C ASN A 208 13.74 -5.38 5.22
N PHE A 209 13.46 -5.49 3.92
CA PHE A 209 12.40 -6.40 3.45
C PHE A 209 12.63 -7.85 3.92
N PHE A 210 13.90 -8.24 4.14
CA PHE A 210 14.32 -9.58 4.55
C PHE A 210 14.81 -9.67 5.99
N TYR A 211 15.39 -8.61 6.56
CA TYR A 211 15.80 -8.57 7.97
C TYR A 211 14.67 -8.18 8.93
N GLU A 212 13.69 -7.41 8.45
CA GLU A 212 12.45 -7.07 9.15
C GLU A 212 11.26 -7.71 8.42
N ARG A 213 10.08 -7.08 8.42
CA ARG A 213 8.89 -7.54 7.68
C ARG A 213 8.15 -6.36 7.06
N TRP A 214 8.88 -5.50 6.34
CA TRP A 214 8.33 -4.32 5.67
C TRP A 214 7.26 -4.71 4.65
N GLY A 215 6.02 -4.31 4.93
CA GLY A 215 4.87 -4.52 4.05
C GLY A 215 4.75 -3.45 2.98
N ASP A 216 4.32 -3.84 1.78
CA ASP A 216 4.06 -2.95 0.65
C ASP A 216 3.02 -1.87 0.99
N ALA A 217 2.02 -2.18 1.82
CA ALA A 217 1.01 -1.21 2.26
C ALA A 217 1.64 0.02 2.91
N ILE A 218 2.64 -0.18 3.77
CA ILE A 218 3.33 0.89 4.49
C ILE A 218 4.29 1.62 3.54
N VAL A 219 5.02 0.88 2.70
CA VAL A 219 5.93 1.47 1.70
C VAL A 219 5.16 2.36 0.72
N HIS A 220 4.04 1.90 0.15
CA HIS A 220 3.16 2.67 -0.73
C HIS A 220 2.57 3.88 -0.02
N SER A 221 2.14 3.74 1.23
CA SER A 221 1.56 4.83 2.01
C SER A 221 2.57 5.93 2.28
N LEU A 222 3.78 5.58 2.71
CA LEU A 222 4.86 6.53 2.95
C LEU A 222 5.32 7.19 1.66
N ALA A 223 5.41 6.44 0.55
CA ALA A 223 5.69 7.01 -0.76
C ALA A 223 4.62 8.00 -1.23
N ALA A 224 3.33 7.69 -1.05
CA ALA A 224 2.26 8.64 -1.29
C ALA A 224 2.43 9.89 -0.42
N GLY A 225 2.80 9.73 0.86
CA GLY A 225 3.14 10.84 1.76
C GLY A 225 4.30 11.70 1.26
N LEU A 226 5.34 11.08 0.68
CA LEU A 226 6.53 11.76 0.16
C LEU A 226 6.25 12.52 -1.15
N PHE A 227 5.44 11.95 -2.04
CA PHE A 227 5.41 12.39 -3.45
C PHE A 227 4.06 12.95 -3.91
N LEU A 228 2.99 12.79 -3.13
CA LEU A 228 1.66 13.29 -3.46
C LEU A 228 1.19 14.36 -2.46
N ASN A 229 0.22 15.14 -2.90
CA ASN A 229 -0.63 15.93 -2.02
C ASN A 229 -1.92 15.16 -1.69
N LYS A 230 -2.59 15.50 -0.59
CA LYS A 230 -3.87 14.94 -0.15
C LYS A 230 -4.91 14.99 -1.25
N SER A 231 -4.94 16.06 -2.06
CA SER A 231 -5.89 16.18 -3.17
C SER A 231 -5.72 15.13 -4.26
N GLN A 232 -4.55 14.49 -4.36
CA GLN A 232 -4.25 13.41 -5.31
C GLN A 232 -4.56 12.02 -4.72
N VAL A 233 -4.84 11.93 -3.42
CA VAL A 233 -5.25 10.68 -2.76
C VAL A 233 -6.76 10.67 -2.55
N HIS A 234 -7.43 9.60 -2.94
CA HIS A 234 -8.88 9.47 -2.87
C HIS A 234 -9.30 8.36 -1.91
N PHE A 235 -10.17 8.71 -0.96
CA PHE A 235 -10.90 7.72 -0.19
C PHE A 235 -12.19 7.39 -0.93
N PHE A 236 -12.30 6.14 -1.40
CA PHE A 236 -13.49 5.62 -2.05
C PHE A 236 -14.57 5.29 -1.02
N GLU A 237 -15.25 6.33 -0.55
CA GLU A 237 -16.35 6.23 0.41
C GLU A 237 -17.55 5.45 -0.12
N ASP A 238 -17.62 5.17 -1.43
CA ASP A 238 -18.74 4.52 -2.10
C ASP A 238 -18.45 3.07 -2.56
N ILE A 239 -17.24 2.55 -2.28
CA ILE A 239 -16.85 1.18 -2.62
C ILE A 239 -16.84 0.31 -1.37
N GLY A 240 -18.00 -0.26 -0.99
CA GLY A 240 -18.09 -1.19 0.12
C GLY A 240 -17.20 -2.43 -0.09
N TYR A 241 -16.29 -2.67 0.84
CA TYR A 241 -15.18 -3.61 0.68
C TYR A 241 -14.87 -4.35 1.99
N LYS A 242 -14.52 -5.64 1.90
CA LYS A 242 -13.98 -6.42 3.03
C LYS A 242 -12.85 -7.32 2.57
N HIS A 243 -11.84 -7.41 3.42
CA HIS A 243 -10.82 -8.44 3.41
C HIS A 243 -10.58 -8.88 4.86
N ASP A 244 -10.45 -10.18 5.11
CA ASP A 244 -10.38 -10.76 6.46
C ASP A 244 -11.45 -10.21 7.42
N ASN A 245 -11.02 -9.64 8.54
CA ASN A 245 -11.86 -9.11 9.61
C ASN A 245 -12.06 -7.59 9.52
N PHE A 246 -11.70 -6.97 8.40
CA PHE A 246 -11.80 -5.53 8.20
C PHE A 246 -12.77 -5.24 7.05
N ALA A 247 -13.80 -4.45 7.34
CA ALA A 247 -14.81 -4.05 6.37
C ALA A 247 -14.98 -2.53 6.38
N HIS A 248 -14.94 -1.92 5.19
CA HIS A 248 -15.50 -0.61 4.94
C HIS A 248 -16.93 -0.82 4.43
N CYS A 249 -17.92 -0.28 5.15
CA CYS A 249 -19.30 -0.39 4.72
C CYS A 249 -20.07 0.93 4.72
N ILE A 250 -20.95 1.04 3.74
CA ILE A 250 -21.84 2.18 3.49
C ILE A 250 -23.26 1.74 3.80
N ASN A 251 -23.94 2.51 4.66
CA ASN A 251 -25.37 2.38 4.87
C ASN A 251 -26.08 3.45 4.04
N ASP A 252 -26.50 3.08 2.83
CA ASP A 252 -27.22 3.93 1.89
C ASP A 252 -28.76 3.69 1.92
N GLY A 253 -29.25 3.06 2.99
CA GLY A 253 -30.67 2.85 3.26
C GLY A 253 -31.27 1.62 2.57
N VAL A 254 -32.56 1.38 2.82
CA VAL A 254 -33.26 0.13 2.42
C VAL A 254 -33.31 -0.08 0.89
N PHE A 255 -33.28 0.99 0.12
CA PHE A 255 -33.27 0.96 -1.35
C PHE A 255 -31.88 1.26 -1.94
N GLY A 256 -30.86 1.14 -1.11
CA GLY A 256 -29.46 1.34 -1.46
C GLY A 256 -28.91 0.29 -2.41
N LYS A 257 -27.71 0.57 -2.92
CA LYS A 257 -26.90 -0.29 -3.78
C LYS A 257 -25.87 -1.10 -2.98
N CYS A 258 -25.73 -0.81 -1.69
CA CYS A 258 -24.81 -1.46 -0.79
C CYS A 258 -25.49 -2.50 0.11
N MET A 259 -24.77 -3.56 0.45
CA MET A 259 -25.19 -4.53 1.46
C MET A 259 -24.05 -4.73 2.44
N CYS A 260 -24.21 -4.35 3.71
CA CYS A 260 -23.13 -4.56 4.68
C CYS A 260 -22.93 -6.03 5.05
N PRO A 261 -21.69 -6.45 5.35
CA PRO A 261 -21.47 -7.74 6.01
C PRO A 261 -22.22 -7.78 7.34
N GLU A 262 -22.90 -8.89 7.60
CA GLU A 262 -23.54 -9.16 8.89
C GLU A 262 -22.55 -9.68 9.93
N ASP A 263 -21.44 -10.28 9.48
CA ASP A 263 -20.48 -11.00 10.30
C ASP A 263 -19.32 -10.14 10.82
N VAL A 264 -19.10 -8.98 10.23
CA VAL A 264 -18.00 -8.06 10.56
C VAL A 264 -18.54 -6.63 10.63
N GLY A 265 -18.19 -5.90 11.69
CA GLY A 265 -18.59 -4.50 11.87
C GLY A 265 -17.82 -3.55 10.94
N ASN A 266 -18.37 -2.35 10.71
CA ASN A 266 -17.69 -1.31 9.93
C ASN A 266 -16.44 -0.81 10.66
N PHE A 267 -15.27 -1.03 10.06
CA PHE A 267 -13.96 -0.75 10.64
C PHE A 267 -13.61 0.75 10.65
N ASP A 268 -14.22 1.54 9.77
CA ASP A 268 -13.97 2.98 9.57
C ASP A 268 -13.87 3.82 10.85
N GLY A 269 -14.61 3.47 11.91
CA GLY A 269 -14.63 4.19 13.19
C GLY A 269 -13.99 3.43 14.35
N MET A 270 -13.34 2.30 14.11
CA MET A 270 -12.74 1.48 15.17
C MET A 270 -11.34 1.98 15.56
N TRP A 271 -10.88 1.66 16.78
CA TRP A 271 -9.62 2.15 17.37
C TRP A 271 -8.35 1.93 16.51
N GLY A 272 -8.34 0.88 15.68
CA GLY A 272 -7.23 0.58 14.78
C GLY A 272 -7.31 1.29 13.42
N SER A 273 -8.42 1.95 13.10
CA SER A 273 -8.59 2.67 11.83
C SER A 273 -7.93 4.04 11.88
N CYS A 274 -7.39 4.47 10.74
CA CYS A 274 -6.84 5.81 10.57
C CYS A 274 -7.75 6.71 9.72
N LEU A 275 -8.96 6.24 9.38
CA LEU A 275 -9.88 6.99 8.52
C LEU A 275 -10.38 8.29 9.18
N PRO A 276 -10.70 8.32 10.49
CA PRO A 276 -11.09 9.57 11.14
C PRO A 276 -9.98 10.63 11.07
N ASP A 277 -8.74 10.22 11.32
CA ASP A 277 -7.56 11.09 11.24
C ASP A 277 -7.33 11.55 9.79
N TRP A 278 -7.48 10.65 8.81
CA TRP A 278 -7.40 10.97 7.39
C TRP A 278 -8.43 12.02 6.98
N LYS A 279 -9.71 11.84 7.35
CA LYS A 279 -10.79 12.80 7.02
C LYS A 279 -10.52 14.17 7.63
N ASN A 280 -9.97 14.22 8.85
CA ASN A 280 -9.68 15.46 9.56
C ASN A 280 -8.36 16.14 9.15
N TYR A 281 -7.44 15.43 8.50
CA TYR A 281 -6.14 15.96 8.10
C TYR A 281 -6.26 17.18 7.17
N ARG A 282 -5.53 18.27 7.45
CA ARG A 282 -5.49 19.47 6.60
C ARG A 282 -4.05 19.80 6.23
N GLU A 283 -3.77 19.93 4.94
CA GLU A 283 -2.40 20.24 4.45
C GLU A 283 -2.00 21.70 4.65
N GLN A 284 -2.97 22.62 4.74
CA GLN A 284 -2.69 24.05 4.86
C GLN A 284 -2.03 24.37 6.22
N GLY A 285 -0.89 25.05 6.18
CA GLY A 285 -0.21 25.58 7.37
C GLY A 285 0.78 24.64 8.03
N TYR A 286 1.00 23.43 7.50
CA TYR A 286 1.88 22.44 8.11
C TYR A 286 2.86 21.88 7.08
N GLN A 287 4.15 22.15 7.28
CA GLN A 287 5.24 21.57 6.48
C GLN A 287 6.21 20.84 7.41
N TRP A 288 6.74 19.70 6.94
CA TRP A 288 7.96 19.16 7.53
C TRP A 288 9.11 20.09 7.17
N ASN A 289 9.74 20.70 8.17
CA ASN A 289 11.02 21.36 7.97
C ASN A 289 12.13 20.40 8.37
N PHE A 290 12.70 19.74 7.36
CA PHE A 290 13.90 18.94 7.48
C PHE A 290 15.10 19.89 7.60
N LYS A 291 15.49 20.21 8.84
CA LYS A 291 16.67 21.04 9.05
C LYS A 291 17.93 20.23 8.80
N SER A 292 18.98 20.89 8.30
CA SER A 292 20.27 20.26 7.97
C SER A 292 21.00 19.59 9.14
N ASN A 293 20.57 19.83 10.38
CA ASN A 293 21.11 19.23 11.60
C ASN A 293 20.34 17.98 12.07
N GLY A 294 19.42 17.46 11.26
CA GLY A 294 18.60 16.30 11.59
C GLY A 294 17.42 16.60 12.52
N GLU A 295 17.22 17.85 12.92
CA GLU A 295 16.03 18.24 13.68
C GLU A 295 14.78 18.18 12.81
N GLN A 296 13.71 17.71 13.43
CA GLN A 296 12.38 17.73 12.89
C GLN A 296 11.54 18.73 13.69
N THR A 297 10.97 19.73 13.03
CA THR A 297 9.98 20.61 13.68
C THR A 297 8.58 20.29 13.20
N LEU A 298 7.72 19.92 14.15
CA LEU A 298 6.29 19.76 13.98
C LEU A 298 5.59 20.87 14.78
N GLU A 299 4.90 21.81 14.12
CA GLU A 299 4.18 22.91 14.84
C GLU A 299 5.07 23.70 15.80
N ASP A 300 6.24 24.13 15.34
CA ASP A 300 7.23 24.85 16.15
C ASP A 300 7.77 24.09 17.37
N LYS A 301 7.41 22.80 17.54
CA LYS A 301 8.03 21.89 18.49
C LYS A 301 9.13 21.11 17.79
N ILE A 302 10.35 21.26 18.28
CA ILE A 302 11.49 20.43 17.87
C ILE A 302 11.25 19.04 18.48
N VAL A 303 10.98 18.06 17.63
CA VAL A 303 11.06 16.65 17.98
C VAL A 303 12.53 16.26 17.76
N HIS A 304 13.29 16.25 18.85
CA HIS A 304 14.66 15.77 18.82
C HIS A 304 14.64 14.24 18.67
N ASP A 305 15.10 13.74 17.53
CA ASP A 305 15.64 12.40 17.47
C ASP A 305 17.17 12.50 17.41
N SER A 306 17.81 12.18 18.53
CA SER A 306 19.26 12.23 18.72
C SER A 306 20.05 11.36 17.74
N LYS A 307 19.40 10.47 16.98
CA LYS A 307 20.07 9.63 15.97
C LYS A 307 20.35 10.36 14.65
N PHE A 308 19.69 11.49 14.38
CA PHE A 308 19.94 12.28 13.16
C PHE A 308 21.00 13.38 13.36
N ALA A 309 21.53 13.54 14.58
CA ALA A 309 22.49 14.59 14.91
C ALA A 309 23.88 14.36 14.31
N PHE A 310 24.20 13.15 13.81
CA PHE A 310 25.50 12.86 13.21
C PHE A 310 25.39 11.75 12.17
N MET A 311 25.35 12.13 10.89
CA MET A 311 26.03 11.45 9.78
C MET A 311 26.25 12.42 8.62
#